data_AF-A0AAV4Z027-F1
#
_entry.id   AF-A0AAV4Z027-F1
#
_cell.length_a   1.000
_cell.length_b   1.000
_cell.length_c   1.000
_cell.angle_alpha   90.00
_cell.angle_beta   90.00
_cell.angle_gamma   90.00
#
_symmetry.space_group_name_H-M   'P 1'
#
loop_
_entity.id
_entity.type
_entity.pdbx_description
1 polymer ?
#
loop_
_entity_poly.entity_id
_entity_poly.type
_entity_poly.pdbx_seq_one_letter_code
_entity_poly.pdbx_strand_id
1 'polypeptide(L)'
;MKKLALIFALFITGCSGEPEITLPDVKQVDMNDADAIIQSIGEKPIQVIDSTDSRDATKKIYKFDHAFSQLELSPNFALISWKQHDDISLNRAVKMGMAALGNDAGYLIHRVDLNGEHTEYSIQGHKIINNSCVSELCMIKIEK
;
A
#
# COMPACT_ATOMS: atom_id res chain seq x y z
N MET A 1 -24.45 -33.44 50.57
CA MET A 1 -23.34 -33.51 49.60
C MET A 1 -23.71 -32.72 48.35
N LYS A 2 -22.79 -31.81 47.95
CA LYS A 2 -22.59 -31.06 46.67
C LYS A 2 -23.47 -31.50 45.49
N LYS A 3 -23.95 -30.62 44.59
CA LYS A 3 -23.16 -29.69 43.76
C LYS A 3 -24.01 -28.51 43.25
N LEU A 4 -23.53 -27.28 43.45
CA LEU A 4 -23.84 -26.12 42.60
C LEU A 4 -23.20 -26.35 41.23
N ALA A 5 -23.95 -26.20 40.14
CA ALA A 5 -23.39 -26.01 38.81
C ALA A 5 -23.36 -24.51 38.52
N LEU A 6 -22.21 -23.88 38.73
CA LEU A 6 -21.92 -22.55 38.18
C LEU A 6 -21.73 -22.71 36.66
N ILE A 7 -22.65 -22.16 35.88
CA ILE A 7 -22.46 -21.97 34.45
C ILE A 7 -21.66 -20.67 34.30
N PHE A 8 -20.36 -20.81 34.09
CA PHE A 8 -19.48 -19.73 33.64
C PHE A 8 -19.76 -19.49 32.16
N ALA A 9 -20.64 -18.55 31.84
CA ALA A 9 -20.74 -17.98 30.50
C ALA A 9 -19.63 -16.95 30.34
N LEU A 10 -18.45 -17.41 29.92
CA LEU A 10 -17.37 -16.55 29.43
C LEU A 10 -17.78 -16.01 28.06
N PHE A 11 -18.42 -14.84 28.04
CA PHE A 11 -18.48 -14.00 26.85
C PHE A 11 -17.10 -13.39 26.63
N ILE A 12 -16.21 -14.12 25.96
CA ILE A 12 -14.98 -13.56 25.42
C ILE A 12 -15.36 -12.93 24.08
N THR A 13 -15.98 -11.75 24.10
CA THR A 13 -15.95 -10.87 22.94
C THR A 13 -14.51 -10.38 22.83
N GLY A 14 -13.69 -11.13 22.11
CA GLY A 14 -12.39 -10.65 21.67
C GLY A 14 -12.63 -9.50 20.70
N CYS A 15 -12.79 -8.29 21.22
CA CYS A 15 -12.55 -7.10 20.42
C CYS A 15 -11.08 -7.16 20.04
N SER A 16 -10.81 -7.53 18.78
CA SER A 16 -9.51 -7.26 18.19
C SER A 16 -9.22 -5.77 18.42
N GLY A 17 -8.16 -5.47 19.16
CA GLY A 17 -7.73 -4.08 19.42
C GLY A 17 -7.01 -3.46 18.22
N GLU A 18 -7.02 -4.13 17.06
CA GLU A 18 -6.42 -3.60 15.85
C GLU A 18 -7.29 -2.47 15.29
N PRO A 19 -6.70 -1.30 14.96
CA PRO A 19 -7.45 -0.20 14.38
C PRO A 19 -8.11 -0.65 13.07
N GLU A 20 -9.39 -0.33 12.91
CA GLU A 20 -10.13 -0.62 11.69
C GLU A 20 -9.58 0.22 10.52
N ILE A 21 -9.07 -0.45 9.48
CA ILE A 21 -8.55 0.21 8.29
C ILE A 21 -9.72 0.65 7.40
N THR A 22 -9.88 1.96 7.23
CA THR A 22 -10.85 2.55 6.29
C THR A 22 -10.17 2.98 5.01
N LEU A 23 -10.62 2.46 3.86
CA LEU A 23 -10.07 2.82 2.56
C LEU A 23 -10.84 3.99 1.92
N PRO A 24 -10.15 4.89 1.18
CA PRO A 24 -10.82 5.91 0.38
C PRO A 24 -11.57 5.31 -0.81
N ASP A 25 -12.54 6.03 -1.38
CA ASP A 25 -13.19 5.63 -2.62
C ASP A 25 -12.29 5.94 -3.82
N VAL A 26 -11.63 4.90 -4.36
CA VAL A 26 -10.72 4.99 -5.51
C VAL A 26 -11.06 3.91 -6.51
N LYS A 27 -11.30 4.32 -7.76
CA LYS A 27 -11.53 3.40 -8.86
C LYS A 27 -10.21 2.78 -9.32
N GLN A 28 -10.18 1.45 -9.45
CA GLN A 28 -9.07 0.74 -10.09
C GLN A 28 -8.98 1.10 -11.58
N VAL A 29 -7.76 1.30 -12.06
CA VAL A 29 -7.38 1.62 -13.44
C VAL A 29 -6.28 0.66 -13.92
N ASP A 30 -5.80 0.83 -15.16
CA ASP A 30 -4.69 0.04 -15.67
C ASP A 30 -3.38 0.46 -14.96
N MET A 31 -2.63 -0.50 -14.42
CA MET A 31 -1.34 -0.28 -13.76
C MET A 31 -0.25 0.29 -14.70
N ASN A 32 -0.48 0.24 -16.02
CA ASN A 32 0.38 0.87 -17.03
C ASN A 32 -0.05 2.31 -17.37
N ASP A 33 -1.22 2.74 -16.94
CA ASP A 33 -1.72 4.10 -17.17
C ASP A 33 -1.30 5.02 -16.03
N ALA A 34 -0.07 5.55 -16.16
CA ALA A 34 0.50 6.48 -15.19
C ALA A 34 -0.41 7.70 -14.94
N ASP A 35 -1.03 8.23 -16.00
CA ASP A 35 -1.84 9.43 -15.91
C ASP A 35 -3.14 9.14 -15.13
N ALA A 36 -3.79 8.00 -15.39
CA ALA A 36 -4.97 7.58 -14.65
C ALA A 36 -4.66 7.32 -13.15
N ILE A 37 -3.53 6.68 -12.84
CA ILE A 37 -3.10 6.48 -11.46
C ILE A 37 -2.86 7.83 -10.79
N ILE A 38 -2.15 8.76 -11.43
CA ILE A 38 -1.87 10.08 -10.86
C ILE A 38 -3.16 10.88 -10.65
N GLN A 39 -4.09 10.84 -11.61
CA GLN A 39 -5.40 11.49 -11.49
C GLN A 39 -6.21 10.95 -10.30
N SER A 40 -6.12 9.65 -10.00
CA SER A 40 -6.83 9.04 -8.86
C SER A 40 -6.40 9.60 -7.50
N ILE A 41 -5.17 10.12 -7.40
CA ILE A 41 -4.64 10.73 -6.16
C ILE A 41 -5.33 12.07 -5.90
N GLY A 42 -5.69 12.79 -6.98
CA GLY A 42 -6.22 14.16 -6.95
C GLY A 42 -5.15 15.25 -6.87
N GLU A 43 -3.88 14.89 -7.05
CA GLU A 43 -2.72 15.78 -6.91
C GLU A 43 -1.75 15.63 -8.09
N LYS A 44 -0.95 16.67 -8.34
CA LYS A 44 0.09 16.63 -9.37
C LYS A 44 1.47 16.35 -8.75
N PRO A 45 2.34 15.57 -9.41
CA PRO A 45 3.72 15.41 -8.97
C PRO A 45 4.45 16.76 -9.02
N ILE A 46 5.33 17.00 -8.05
CA ILE A 46 6.21 18.17 -7.99
C ILE A 46 7.41 18.00 -8.94
N GLN A 47 7.76 16.76 -9.27
CA GLN A 47 8.86 16.44 -10.18
C GLN A 47 8.58 15.12 -10.90
N VAL A 48 8.94 15.08 -12.18
CA VAL A 48 8.97 13.85 -12.98
C VAL A 48 10.40 13.65 -13.47
N ILE A 49 10.96 12.46 -13.27
CA ILE A 49 12.32 12.11 -13.64
C ILE A 49 12.29 10.93 -14.60
N ASP A 50 12.92 11.10 -15.77
CA ASP A 50 13.17 9.99 -16.70
C ASP A 50 14.36 9.16 -16.22
N SER A 51 14.24 7.83 -16.28
CA SER A 51 15.21 6.87 -15.76
C SER A 51 15.11 5.54 -16.52
N THR A 52 15.88 4.55 -16.09
CA THR A 52 15.78 3.16 -16.54
C THR A 52 15.62 2.22 -15.36
N ASP A 53 14.99 1.08 -15.58
CA ASP A 53 15.01 0.00 -14.60
C ASP A 53 16.24 -0.90 -14.74
N SER A 54 16.35 -1.91 -13.89
CA SER A 54 17.45 -2.87 -13.88
C SER A 54 17.50 -3.78 -15.11
N ARG A 55 16.53 -3.69 -16.03
CA ARG A 55 16.48 -4.41 -17.31
C ARG A 55 16.64 -3.44 -18.50
N ASP A 56 17.16 -2.23 -18.25
CA ASP A 56 17.34 -1.16 -19.22
C ASP A 56 16.05 -0.64 -19.88
N ALA A 57 14.87 -0.99 -19.33
CA ALA A 57 13.61 -0.47 -19.84
C ALA A 57 13.35 0.94 -19.32
N THR A 58 12.72 1.78 -20.15
CA THR A 58 12.35 3.15 -19.76
C THR A 58 11.48 3.13 -18.52
N LYS A 59 11.81 4.00 -17.56
CA LYS A 59 11.11 4.16 -16.30
C LYS A 59 10.87 5.64 -16.04
N LYS A 60 9.73 5.98 -15.45
CA LYS A 60 9.48 7.32 -14.91
C LYS A 60 9.33 7.27 -13.41
N ILE A 61 9.83 8.30 -12.75
CA ILE A 61 9.71 8.51 -11.31
C ILE A 61 8.91 9.79 -11.09
N TYR A 62 7.74 9.66 -10.47
CA TYR A 62 6.84 10.74 -10.12
C TYR A 62 6.97 11.02 -8.63
N LYS A 63 7.56 12.16 -8.29
CA LYS A 63 7.73 12.60 -6.89
C LYS A 63 6.61 13.54 -6.50
N PHE A 64 6.08 13.34 -5.31
CA PHE A 64 5.09 14.20 -4.69
C PHE A 64 5.75 14.95 -3.53
N ASP A 65 5.06 15.98 -3.03
CA ASP A 65 5.45 16.64 -1.80
C ASP A 65 5.42 15.64 -0.62
N HIS A 66 6.15 15.92 0.46
CA HIS A 66 6.44 15.01 1.59
C HIS A 66 7.52 13.95 1.34
N ALA A 67 8.15 13.52 2.45
CA ALA A 67 9.22 12.54 2.42
C ALA A 67 8.74 11.20 1.84
N PHE A 68 9.58 10.60 1.00
CA PHE A 68 9.39 9.27 0.42
C PHE A 68 8.11 9.07 -0.43
N SER A 69 7.31 10.11 -0.68
CA SER A 69 6.08 10.02 -1.46
C SER A 69 6.38 9.95 -2.96
N GLN A 70 6.39 8.73 -3.51
CA GLN A 70 6.85 8.50 -4.88
C GLN A 70 6.13 7.32 -5.55
N LEU A 71 5.89 7.47 -6.84
CA LEU A 71 5.49 6.40 -7.76
C LEU A 71 6.57 6.20 -8.83
N GLU A 72 7.08 4.98 -8.98
CA GLU A 72 7.91 4.58 -10.12
C GLU A 72 7.14 3.63 -11.01
N LEU A 73 7.18 3.88 -12.32
CA LEU A 73 6.54 3.03 -13.31
C LEU A 73 7.53 2.66 -14.41
N SER A 74 7.69 1.36 -14.63
CA SER A 74 8.32 0.78 -15.81
C SER A 74 7.39 -0.27 -16.44
N PRO A 75 7.73 -0.79 -17.64
CA PRO A 75 7.05 -1.96 -18.20
C PRO A 75 7.16 -3.22 -17.34
N ASN A 76 8.19 -3.31 -16.49
CA ASN A 76 8.48 -4.51 -15.69
C ASN A 76 7.95 -4.44 -14.26
N PHE A 77 7.75 -3.24 -13.71
CA PHE A 77 7.26 -3.09 -12.34
C PHE A 77 6.55 -1.74 -12.09
N ALA A 78 5.79 -1.71 -11.00
CA ALA A 78 5.37 -0.49 -10.32
C ALA A 78 5.96 -0.47 -8.90
N LEU A 79 6.44 0.68 -8.45
CA LEU A 79 6.91 0.86 -7.07
C LEU A 79 6.21 2.07 -6.48
N ILE A 80 5.66 1.88 -5.29
CA ILE A 80 4.99 2.93 -4.51
C ILE A 80 5.75 3.03 -3.19
N SER A 81 6.18 4.24 -2.82
CA SER A 81 6.80 4.50 -1.53
C SER A 81 6.12 5.62 -0.78
N TRP A 82 6.23 5.57 0.54
CA TRP A 82 5.72 6.57 1.47
C TRP A 82 6.58 6.62 2.74
N LYS A 83 6.37 7.65 3.55
CA LYS A 83 6.97 7.74 4.87
C LYS A 83 6.07 7.03 5.88
N GLN A 84 6.64 6.13 6.66
CA GLN A 84 5.91 5.40 7.69
C GLN A 84 5.24 6.36 8.68
N HIS A 85 3.97 6.12 8.97
CA HIS A 85 3.16 6.92 9.90
C HIS A 85 3.04 8.41 9.53
N ASP A 86 3.22 8.75 8.26
CA ASP A 86 2.89 10.06 7.71
C ASP A 86 1.59 9.96 6.91
N ASP A 87 0.50 10.45 7.50
CA ASP A 87 -0.87 10.32 6.95
C ASP A 87 -0.99 10.80 5.50
N ILE A 88 -0.26 11.85 5.13
CA ILE A 88 -0.36 12.47 3.82
C ILE A 88 0.30 11.57 2.76
N SER A 89 1.54 11.14 2.97
CA SER A 89 2.23 10.24 2.04
C SER A 89 1.61 8.84 2.04
N LEU A 90 1.13 8.34 3.18
CA LEU A 90 0.39 7.10 3.29
C LEU A 90 -0.90 7.13 2.48
N ASN A 91 -1.75 8.16 2.64
CA ASN A 91 -2.99 8.29 1.89
C ASN A 91 -2.73 8.31 0.38
N ARG A 92 -1.67 8.98 -0.08
CA ARG A 92 -1.27 8.93 -1.50
C ARG A 92 -0.88 7.52 -1.93
N ALA A 93 -0.03 6.83 -1.15
CA ALA A 93 0.37 5.47 -1.46
C ALA A 93 -0.84 4.53 -1.52
N VAL A 94 -1.78 4.63 -0.57
CA VAL A 94 -3.04 3.86 -0.55
C VAL A 94 -3.82 4.11 -1.83
N LYS A 95 -4.04 5.38 -2.22
CA LYS A 95 -4.75 5.71 -3.46
C LYS A 95 -4.02 5.16 -4.70
N MET A 96 -2.70 5.29 -4.78
CA MET A 96 -1.90 4.72 -5.88
C MET A 96 -2.04 3.20 -5.96
N GLY A 97 -1.96 2.51 -4.82
CA GLY A 97 -2.10 1.07 -4.73
C GLY A 97 -3.49 0.62 -5.15
N MET A 98 -4.53 1.29 -4.66
CA MET A 98 -5.92 1.02 -5.03
C MET A 98 -6.21 1.28 -6.51
N ALA A 99 -5.65 2.35 -7.06
CA ALA A 99 -5.74 2.63 -8.48
C ALA A 99 -5.05 1.55 -9.32
N ALA A 100 -3.88 1.06 -8.90
CA ALA A 100 -3.13 0.04 -9.64
C ALA A 100 -3.71 -1.38 -9.52
N LEU A 101 -4.16 -1.78 -8.33
CA LEU A 101 -4.45 -3.18 -7.98
C LEU A 101 -5.68 -3.37 -7.07
N GLY A 102 -6.51 -2.34 -6.92
CA GLY A 102 -7.75 -2.41 -6.14
C GLY A 102 -7.53 -2.42 -4.62
N ASN A 103 -8.61 -2.68 -3.88
CA ASN A 103 -8.67 -2.50 -2.43
C ASN A 103 -7.62 -3.32 -1.66
N ASP A 104 -7.27 -4.52 -2.15
CA ASP A 104 -6.27 -5.39 -1.51
C ASP A 104 -4.91 -4.70 -1.39
N ALA A 105 -4.51 -3.92 -2.41
CA ALA A 105 -3.29 -3.15 -2.35
C ALA A 105 -3.38 -1.99 -1.34
N GLY A 106 -4.55 -1.36 -1.21
CA GLY A 106 -4.81 -0.36 -0.18
C GLY A 106 -4.65 -0.92 1.24
N TYR A 107 -5.25 -2.10 1.50
CA TYR A 107 -5.09 -2.79 2.78
C TYR A 107 -3.66 -3.23 3.03
N LEU A 108 -2.96 -3.77 2.02
CA LEU A 108 -1.55 -4.14 2.13
C LEU A 108 -0.69 -2.96 2.56
N ILE A 109 -0.87 -1.80 1.92
CA ILE A 109 -0.09 -0.58 2.24
C ILE A 109 -0.34 -0.15 3.70
N HIS A 110 -1.59 -0.12 4.15
CA HIS A 110 -1.88 0.16 5.56
C HIS A 110 -1.24 -0.85 6.51
N ARG A 111 -1.27 -2.14 6.18
CA ARG A 111 -0.65 -3.18 7.02
C ARG A 111 0.87 -3.04 7.07
N VAL A 112 1.52 -2.71 5.96
CA VAL A 112 2.96 -2.44 5.90
C VAL A 112 3.29 -1.19 6.71
N ASP A 113 2.47 -0.13 6.62
CA ASP A 113 2.67 1.09 7.42
C ASP A 113 2.61 0.78 8.93
N LEU A 114 1.58 0.05 9.36
CA LEU A 114 1.35 -0.28 10.77
C LEU A 114 2.41 -1.23 11.34
N ASN A 115 2.80 -2.26 10.58
CA ASN A 115 3.62 -3.36 11.09
C ASN A 115 5.09 -3.31 10.65
N GLY A 116 5.44 -2.42 9.71
CA GLY A 116 6.76 -2.32 9.11
C GLY A 116 7.05 -3.38 8.05
N GLU A 117 6.29 -4.47 7.97
CA GLU A 117 6.39 -5.48 6.91
C GLU A 117 5.09 -6.28 6.76
N HIS A 118 4.95 -7.00 5.64
CA HIS A 118 3.89 -7.98 5.46
C HIS A 118 4.36 -9.19 4.64
N THR A 119 3.67 -10.31 4.72
CA THR A 119 4.00 -11.56 4.00
C THR A 119 3.12 -11.81 2.79
N GLU A 120 2.44 -10.79 2.27
CA GLU A 120 1.58 -10.96 1.11
C GLU A 120 2.42 -10.87 -0.16
N TYR A 121 2.46 -11.97 -0.91
CA TYR A 121 3.38 -12.15 -2.03
C TYR A 121 2.73 -11.95 -3.41
N SER A 122 1.40 -11.81 -3.47
CA SER A 122 0.71 -11.56 -4.74
C SER A 122 -0.66 -10.93 -4.57
N ILE A 123 -1.01 -10.00 -5.46
CA ILE A 123 -2.34 -9.39 -5.57
C ILE A 123 -2.77 -9.47 -7.03
N GLN A 124 -3.98 -10.00 -7.31
CA GLN A 124 -4.52 -10.14 -8.66
C GLN A 124 -3.56 -10.83 -9.68
N GLY A 125 -2.72 -11.76 -9.22
CA GLY A 125 -1.73 -12.45 -10.05
C GLY A 125 -0.39 -11.73 -10.24
N HIS A 126 -0.29 -10.47 -9.78
CA HIS A 126 0.98 -9.74 -9.74
C HIS A 126 1.77 -10.08 -8.48
N LYS A 127 3.07 -10.32 -8.63
CA LYS A 127 3.95 -10.63 -7.49
C LYS A 127 4.36 -9.36 -6.76
N ILE A 128 4.27 -9.39 -5.44
CA ILE A 128 4.81 -8.35 -4.55
C ILE A 128 6.20 -8.81 -4.09
N ILE A 129 7.24 -8.09 -4.50
CA ILE A 129 8.64 -8.47 -4.26
C ILE A 129 9.34 -7.63 -3.18
N ASN A 130 8.73 -6.52 -2.79
CA ASN A 130 9.13 -5.74 -1.63
C ASN A 130 7.86 -5.15 -1.01
N ASN A 131 7.77 -5.16 0.31
CA ASN A 131 6.60 -4.74 1.10
C ASN A 131 7.00 -4.53 2.56
N SER A 132 7.97 -3.65 2.77
CA SER A 132 8.54 -3.36 4.08
C SER A 132 8.94 -1.89 4.24
N CYS A 133 9.23 -1.53 5.48
CA CYS A 133 9.71 -0.23 5.91
C CYS A 133 11.14 -0.35 6.45
N VAL A 134 12.05 0.48 5.95
CA VAL A 134 13.44 0.58 6.42
C VAL A 134 13.75 2.04 6.70
N SER A 135 14.06 2.38 7.96
CA SER A 135 14.37 3.76 8.37
C SER A 135 13.30 4.77 7.93
N GLU A 136 12.04 4.52 8.28
CA GLU A 136 10.84 5.29 7.90
C GLU A 136 10.45 5.26 6.41
N LEU A 137 11.29 4.76 5.51
CA LEU A 137 10.93 4.56 4.11
C LEU A 137 10.17 3.24 3.97
N CYS A 138 8.87 3.33 3.71
CA CYS A 138 8.06 2.19 3.33
C CYS A 138 7.94 2.10 1.82
N MET A 139 7.90 0.88 1.29
CA MET A 139 7.60 0.68 -0.12
C MET A 139 6.92 -0.64 -0.40
N ILE A 140 6.10 -0.63 -1.44
CA ILE A 140 5.71 -1.85 -2.14
C ILE A 140 6.26 -1.83 -3.56
N LYS A 141 6.75 -2.98 -4.03
CA LYS A 141 7.17 -3.18 -5.43
C LYS A 141 6.41 -4.36 -6.04
N ILE A 142 5.72 -4.07 -7.13
CA ILE A 142 4.80 -4.96 -7.84
C ILE A 142 5.44 -5.34 -9.18
N GLU A 143 5.66 -6.63 -9.44
CA GLU A 143 6.10 -7.11 -10.76
C GLU A 143 4.92 -7.19 -11.75
N LYS A 144 5.19 -6.78 -12.99
CA LYS A 144 4.25 -6.82 -14.11
C LYS A 144 4.49 -8.03 -15.01
#